data_AF-A0A923V3X6-F1
#
_entry.id   AF-A0A923V3X6-F1
#
_cell.length_a   1.000
_cell.length_b   1.000
_cell.length_c   1.000
_cell.angle_alpha   90.00
_cell.angle_beta   90.00
_cell.angle_gamma   90.00
#
_symmetry.space_group_name_H-M   'P 1'
#
loop_
_entity.id
_entity.type
_entity.pdbx_description
1 polymer ?
#
loop_
_entity_poly.entity_id
_entity_poly.type
_entity_poly.pdbx_seq_one_letter_code
_entity_poly.pdbx_strand_id
1 'polypeptide(L)'
;MAQCLIPGCSNPAPYYLGVRLRRPAGYKLGRRRPSGTAIWAPNCDAHLCAVHASQGYEIEIKLKPLATRQISTSTFAGGVVQTKTTQIKHLP
;
A
#
# COMPACT_ATOMS: atom_id res chain seq x y z
N MET A 1 -11.05 17.32 2.85
CA MET A 1 -10.21 16.37 3.62
C MET A 1 -10.69 14.96 3.35
N ALA A 2 -9.80 13.97 3.27
CA ALA A 2 -10.22 12.58 3.06
C ALA A 2 -11.03 12.07 4.27
N GLN A 3 -12.03 11.24 4.01
CA GLN A 3 -12.81 10.57 5.05
C GLN A 3 -12.09 9.32 5.53
N CYS A 4 -12.31 8.98 6.81
CA CYS A 4 -11.77 7.78 7.39
C CYS A 4 -12.39 6.54 6.73
N LEU A 5 -11.57 5.54 6.45
CA LEU A 5 -11.98 4.28 5.81
C LEU A 5 -12.96 3.48 6.68
N ILE A 6 -12.90 3.65 8.00
CA ILE A 6 -13.81 2.98 8.94
C ILE A 6 -15.25 3.53 8.76
N PRO A 7 -16.23 2.70 8.42
CA PRO A 7 -17.60 3.15 8.17
C PRO A 7 -18.23 3.85 9.37
N GLY A 8 -18.97 4.92 9.10
CA GLY A 8 -19.61 5.74 10.13
C GLY A 8 -18.66 6.70 10.87
N CYS A 9 -17.35 6.66 10.60
CA CYS A 9 -16.40 7.60 11.19
C CYS A 9 -16.38 8.94 10.42
N SER A 10 -16.75 10.02 11.08
CA SER A 10 -16.73 11.38 10.52
C SER A 10 -15.42 12.16 10.76
N ASN A 11 -14.47 11.57 11.51
CA ASN A 11 -13.19 12.22 11.81
C ASN A 11 -12.34 12.44 10.55
N PRO A 12 -11.59 13.56 10.46
CA PRO A 12 -10.67 13.81 9.36
C PRO A 12 -9.57 12.73 9.33
N ALA A 13 -9.23 12.26 8.12
CA ALA A 13 -8.28 11.17 7.91
C ALA A 13 -7.01 11.64 7.18
N PRO A 14 -6.01 12.16 7.90
CA PRO A 14 -4.76 12.64 7.29
C PRO A 14 -3.76 11.50 7.02
N TYR A 15 -3.93 10.32 7.62
CA TYR A 15 -3.01 9.20 7.49
C TYR A 15 -3.47 8.29 6.35
N TYR A 16 -2.57 7.90 5.45
CA TYR A 16 -2.90 7.03 4.33
C TYR A 16 -2.12 5.71 4.38
N LEU A 17 -2.76 4.65 3.91
CA LEU A 17 -2.15 3.34 3.76
C LEU A 17 -1.46 3.22 2.39
N GLY A 18 -0.28 2.62 2.40
CA GLY A 18 0.46 2.29 1.20
C GLY A 18 1.17 0.96 1.36
N VAL A 19 1.25 0.19 0.28
CA VAL A 19 1.98 -1.07 0.24
C VAL A 19 3.23 -0.87 -0.60
N ARG A 20 4.37 -1.39 -0.16
CA ARG A 20 5.65 -1.25 -0.88
C ARG A 20 6.35 -2.58 -1.01
N LEU A 21 6.63 -3.01 -2.24
CA LEU A 21 7.55 -4.13 -2.50
C LEU A 21 8.95 -3.58 -2.70
N ARG A 22 9.90 -4.06 -1.91
CA ARG A 22 11.30 -3.59 -1.94
C ARG A 22 12.20 -4.62 -2.61
N ARG A 23 13.23 -4.14 -3.30
CA ARG A 23 14.33 -5.00 -3.69
C ARG A 23 15.20 -5.27 -2.45
N PRO A 24 15.53 -6.54 -2.13
CA PRO A 24 16.43 -6.85 -1.04
C PRO A 24 17.80 -6.20 -1.25
N ALA A 25 18.49 -5.91 -0.15
CA ALA A 25 19.91 -5.55 -0.19
C ALA A 25 20.67 -6.72 -0.80
N GLY A 26 21.70 -6.44 -1.61
CA GLY A 26 22.52 -7.50 -2.16
C GLY A 26 23.67 -6.97 -2.99
N TYR A 27 24.53 -7.88 -3.42
CA TYR A 27 25.59 -7.59 -4.38
C TYR A 27 25.07 -7.90 -5.78
N LYS A 28 25.01 -6.88 -6.65
CA LYS A 28 24.80 -7.09 -8.09
C LYS A 28 26.06 -6.59 -8.79
N LEU A 29 26.73 -7.45 -9.56
CA LEU A 29 27.96 -7.12 -10.30
C LEU A 29 29.06 -6.48 -9.42
N GLY A 30 29.39 -7.10 -8.28
CA GLY A 30 30.50 -6.65 -7.43
C GLY A 30 30.28 -5.33 -6.66
N ARG A 31 29.14 -4.65 -6.82
CA ARG A 31 28.79 -3.46 -6.04
C ARG A 31 27.75 -3.78 -4.98
N ARG A 32 27.97 -3.30 -3.75
CA ARG A 32 26.97 -3.34 -2.67
C ARG A 32 25.81 -2.46 -3.10
N ARG A 33 24.67 -3.06 -3.44
CA ARG A 33 23.45 -2.29 -3.64
C ARG A 33 22.85 -2.00 -2.26
N PRO A 34 22.73 -0.72 -1.86
CA PRO A 34 21.97 -0.42 -0.65
C PRO A 34 20.54 -0.94 -0.86
N SER A 35 20.05 -1.73 0.11
CA SER A 35 18.62 -2.00 0.26
C SER A 35 17.90 -0.66 0.29
N GLY A 36 16.87 -0.47 -0.54
CA GLY A 36 16.10 0.77 -0.41
C GLY A 36 15.14 1.09 -1.54
N THR A 37 15.42 0.68 -2.77
CA THR A 37 14.53 1.03 -3.88
C THR A 37 13.30 0.14 -3.88
N ALA A 38 12.12 0.72 -3.72
CA ALA A 38 10.86 0.04 -3.98
C ALA A 38 10.78 -0.30 -5.46
N ILE A 39 10.38 -1.54 -5.79
CA ILE A 39 9.98 -1.91 -7.16
C ILE A 39 8.68 -1.18 -7.49
N TRP A 40 7.78 -1.12 -6.51
CA TRP A 40 6.54 -0.37 -6.57
C TRP A 40 6.06 0.04 -5.18
N ALA A 41 5.31 1.13 -5.13
CA ALA A 41 4.83 1.76 -3.90
C ALA A 41 3.47 2.47 -4.10
N PRO A 42 2.40 1.76 -4.48
CA PRO A 42 1.07 2.36 -4.59
C PRO A 42 0.61 2.91 -3.23
N ASN A 43 0.03 4.11 -3.27
CA ASN A 43 -0.90 4.55 -2.25
C ASN A 43 -2.23 3.84 -2.51
N CYS A 44 -2.81 3.22 -1.49
CA CYS A 44 -4.02 2.41 -1.59
C CYS A 44 -5.31 3.24 -1.59
N ASP A 45 -5.19 4.56 -1.48
CA ASP A 45 -6.29 5.53 -1.29
C ASP A 45 -7.18 5.27 -0.08
N ALA A 46 -6.66 4.47 0.85
CA ALA A 46 -7.26 4.16 2.12
C ALA A 46 -6.70 5.11 3.19
N HIS A 47 -7.57 5.92 3.79
CA HIS A 47 -7.17 6.92 4.78
C HIS A 47 -7.76 6.61 6.16
N LEU A 48 -7.02 6.87 7.22
CA LEU A 48 -7.43 6.67 8.62
C LEU A 48 -7.32 7.98 9.40
N CYS A 49 -8.25 8.18 10.33
CA CYS A 49 -8.14 9.24 11.33
C CYS A 49 -7.14 8.83 12.43
N ALA A 50 -6.72 9.79 13.27
CA ALA A 50 -5.74 9.54 14.33
C ALA A 50 -6.16 8.41 15.29
N VAL A 51 -7.45 8.36 15.65
CA VAL A 51 -8.00 7.37 16.58
C VAL A 51 -7.91 5.95 16.03
N HIS A 52 -8.24 5.77 14.75
CA HIS A 52 -8.16 4.44 14.12
C HIS A 52 -6.72 4.08 13.78
N ALA A 53 -5.90 5.05 13.36
CA ALA A 53 -4.48 4.82 13.05
C ALA A 53 -3.65 4.30 14.24
N SER A 54 -4.08 4.52 15.48
CA SER A 54 -3.41 4.04 16.69
C SER A 54 -3.93 2.68 17.21
N GLN A 55 -4.89 2.05 16.52
CA GLN A 55 -5.40 0.73 16.89
C GLN A 55 -4.53 -0.41 16.35
N GLY A 56 -4.69 -1.60 16.94
CA GLY A 56 -4.13 -2.82 16.38
C GLY A 56 -4.93 -3.27 15.15
N TYR A 57 -4.24 -3.75 14.12
CA TYR A 57 -4.85 -4.26 12.91
C TYR A 57 -4.35 -5.67 12.61
N GLU A 58 -5.27 -6.56 12.26
CA GLU A 58 -4.95 -7.78 11.52
C GLU A 58 -4.92 -7.44 10.03
N ILE A 59 -3.83 -7.80 9.34
CA ILE A 59 -3.62 -7.43 7.93
C ILE A 59 -3.39 -8.70 7.12
N GLU A 60 -4.31 -9.00 6.21
CA GLU A 60 -4.15 -10.09 5.23
C GLU A 60 -3.67 -9.51 3.88
N ILE A 61 -2.61 -10.09 3.31
CA ILE A 61 -2.06 -9.70 2.01
C ILE A 61 -2.22 -10.86 1.03
N LYS A 62 -3.09 -10.69 0.03
CA LYS A 62 -3.29 -11.64 -1.07
C LYS A 62 -2.64 -11.11 -2.35
N LEU A 63 -1.70 -11.87 -2.92
CA LEU A 63 -1.02 -11.51 -4.16
C LEU A 63 -1.52 -12.38 -5.32
N LYS A 64 -2.03 -11.73 -6.37
CA LYS A 64 -2.38 -12.38 -7.64
C LYS A 64 -1.56 -11.74 -8.76
N PRO A 65 -0.60 -12.45 -9.37
CA PRO A 65 0.12 -11.94 -10.54
C PRO A 65 -0.85 -11.62 -11.67
N LEU A 66 -0.65 -10.47 -12.32
CA LEU A 66 -1.40 -10.07 -13.51
C LEU A 66 -0.43 -10.03 -14.69
N ALA A 67 -0.92 -10.38 -15.88
CA ALA A 67 -0.14 -10.25 -17.12
C ALA A 67 0.09 -8.79 -17.51
N THR A 68 -0.70 -7.87 -16.93
CA THR A 68 -0.57 -6.43 -17.12
C THR A 68 0.47 -5.85 -16.17
N ARG A 69 1.17 -4.78 -16.59
CA ARG A 69 2.17 -4.06 -15.75
C ARG A 69 1.53 -3.12 -14.73
N GLN A 70 0.46 -3.57 -14.10
CA GLN A 70 -0.33 -2.79 -13.16
C GLN A 70 -0.39 -3.47 -11.80
N ILE A 71 -0.56 -2.66 -10.77
CA ILE A 71 -0.86 -3.11 -9.42
C ILE A 71 -2.23 -2.56 -9.07
N SER A 72 -3.15 -3.47 -8.79
CA SER A 72 -4.41 -3.15 -8.16
C SER A 72 -4.32 -3.47 -6.67
N THR A 73 -4.60 -2.49 -5.83
CA THR A 73 -4.69 -2.66 -4.38
C THR A 73 -6.13 -2.49 -3.95
N SER A 74 -6.70 -3.54 -3.37
CA SER A 74 -8.02 -3.49 -2.72
C SER A 74 -7.83 -3.50 -1.21
N THR A 75 -8.30 -2.44 -0.54
CA THR A 75 -8.27 -2.31 0.92
C THR A 75 -9.66 -2.57 1.46
N PHE A 76 -9.77 -3.46 2.44
CA PHE A 76 -11.02 -3.83 3.09
C PHE A 76 -10.99 -3.34 4.54
N ALA A 77 -11.97 -2.54 4.96
CA ALA A 77 -12.14 -2.21 6.37
C ALA A 77 -13.60 -1.96 6.72
N GLY A 78 -14.05 -2.52 7.84
CA GLY A 78 -15.43 -2.38 8.32
C GLY A 78 -16.53 -2.78 7.33
N GLY A 79 -16.21 -3.62 6.34
CA GLY A 79 -17.14 -4.03 5.28
C GLY A 79 -17.10 -3.18 4.00
N VAL A 80 -16.28 -2.13 3.95
CA VAL A 80 -16.09 -1.31 2.73
C VAL A 80 -14.83 -1.74 2.00
N VAL A 81 -14.90 -1.76 0.67
CA VAL A 81 -13.78 -2.09 -0.23
C VAL A 81 -13.40 -0.87 -1.04
N GLN A 82 -12.14 -0.43 -0.94
CA GLN A 82 -11.58 0.59 -1.82
C GLN A 82 -10.54 -0.03 -2.72
N THR A 83 -10.67 0.17 -4.03
CA THR A 83 -9.73 -0.38 -5.02
C THR A 83 -9.06 0.74 -5.80
N LYS A 84 -7.73 0.65 -5.92
CA LYS A 84 -6.92 1.57 -6.70
C LYS A 84 -5.95 0.83 -7.58
N THR A 85 -5.85 1.27 -8.83
CA THR A 85 -4.94 0.69 -9.82
C THR A 85 -3.86 1.70 -10.20
N THR A 86 -2.61 1.24 -10.20
CA THR A 86 -1.44 2.05 -10.56
C THR A 86 -0.54 1.30 -11.55
N GLN A 87 0.04 2.02 -12.50
CA GLN A 87 1.01 1.48 -13.46
C GLN A 87 2.38 1.31 -12.80
N ILE A 88 3.05 0.17 -13.03
CA ILE A 88 4.42 -0.07 -12.57
C ILE A 88 5.38 0.63 -13.54
N LYS A 89 6.13 1.62 -13.04
CA LYS A 89 7.12 2.37 -13.83
C LYS A 89 8.52 1.76 -13.78
N HIS A 90 8.86 1.03 -12.73
CA HIS A 90 10.20 0.49 -12.50
C HIS A 90 10.19 -1.04 -12.61
N LEU A 91 10.70 -1.54 -13.72
CA LEU A 91 10.83 -2.98 -13.98
C LEU A 91 12.14 -3.52 -13.36
N PRO A 92 12.19 -4.81 -12.97
CA PRO A 92 13.35 -5.43 -12.31
C PRO A 92 14.70 -5.26 -13.00
#